data_AF-A0A966I1Q8-F1
#
_entry.id   AF-A0A966I1Q8-F1
#
_cell.length_a   1.000
_cell.length_b   1.000
_cell.length_c   1.000
_cell.angle_alpha   90.00
_cell.angle_beta   90.00
_cell.angle_gamma   90.00
#
_symmetry.space_group_name_H-M   'P 1'
#
loop_
_entity.id
_entity.type
_entity.pdbx_description
1 polymer ?
#
loop_
_entity_poly.entity_id
_entity_poly.type
_entity_poly.pdbx_seq_one_letter_code
_entity_poly.pdbx_strand_id
1 'polypeptide(L)'
;GEGIKACLDAAGKSKARIVYLNGSPTDNNATLFKAGYDSVLRPHIDAGDYTLVDDQAVPDWDNAKGGVIFEQQLSKAKGKLDAVVSANEGLGLAAVAVLKKNGLNGKVCVSGQDATVDGLRAILTGDLSNTVYKAIKAEAEAAAALAVALLKGEEATTATGSVNNGTADVPSVLLVPVSITKENVKDVIADGFQTREDVCKDIEDLCTANGI
;
A
#
# COMPACT_ATOMS: atom_id res chain seq x y z
N GLY A 1 3.48 2.59 6.03
CA GLY A 1 4.60 2.84 6.97
C GLY A 1 4.73 1.69 7.95
N GLU A 2 3.73 1.52 8.81
CA GLU A 2 3.75 0.50 9.89
C GLU A 2 4.00 -0.92 9.40
N GLY A 3 3.34 -1.37 8.32
CA GLY A 3 3.57 -2.71 7.77
C GLY A 3 5.01 -2.97 7.31
N ILE A 4 5.68 -1.97 6.73
CA ILE A 4 7.11 -2.05 6.39
C ILE A 4 7.96 -2.14 7.66
N LYS A 5 7.68 -1.29 8.64
CA LYS A 5 8.39 -1.30 9.92
C LYS A 5 8.25 -2.66 10.61
N ALA A 6 7.03 -3.21 10.68
CA ALA A 6 6.77 -4.52 11.28
C ALA A 6 7.53 -5.65 10.56
N CYS A 7 7.56 -5.63 9.22
CA CYS A 7 8.35 -6.60 8.45
C CYS A 7 9.85 -6.50 8.74
N LEU A 8 10.39 -5.29 8.80
CA LEU A 8 11.81 -5.06 9.13
C LEU A 8 12.14 -5.50 10.57
N ASP A 9 11.27 -5.19 11.54
CA ASP A 9 11.43 -5.60 12.94
C ASP A 9 11.40 -7.14 13.07
N ALA A 10 10.45 -7.81 12.39
CA ALA A 10 10.37 -9.27 12.36
C ALA A 10 11.61 -9.92 11.73
N ALA A 11 12.25 -9.23 10.77
CA ALA A 11 13.52 -9.63 10.17
C ALA A 11 14.75 -9.25 11.04
N GLY A 12 14.56 -8.65 12.22
CA GLY A 12 15.63 -8.21 13.12
C GLY A 12 16.46 -7.05 12.57
N LYS A 13 15.90 -6.24 11.67
CA LYS A 13 16.60 -5.15 10.97
C LYS A 13 16.49 -3.83 11.73
N SER A 14 17.41 -3.63 12.68
CA SER A 14 17.59 -2.31 13.32
C SER A 14 18.24 -1.28 12.40
N LYS A 15 18.93 -1.72 11.35
CA LYS A 15 19.38 -0.88 10.24
C LYS A 15 18.83 -1.39 8.92
N ALA A 16 18.31 -0.49 8.09
CA ALA A 16 17.65 -0.85 6.85
C ALA A 16 17.93 0.14 5.72
N ARG A 17 18.03 -0.36 4.49
CA ARG A 17 18.12 0.44 3.27
C ARG A 17 16.78 0.36 2.55
N ILE A 18 16.13 1.48 2.39
CA ILE A 18 14.76 1.54 1.87
C ILE A 18 14.67 2.44 0.66
N VAL A 19 13.68 2.21 -0.20
CA VAL A 19 13.31 3.10 -1.29
C VAL A 19 11.82 3.41 -1.24
N TYR A 20 11.45 4.58 -1.72
CA TYR A 20 10.05 4.97 -1.91
C TYR A 20 9.69 4.91 -3.39
N LEU A 21 8.65 4.15 -3.71
CA LEU A 21 8.08 3.99 -5.05
C LEU A 21 6.65 4.53 -5.03
N ASN A 22 6.54 5.84 -5.24
CA ASN A 22 5.33 6.61 -4.96
C ASN A 22 4.35 6.57 -6.13
N GLY A 23 3.13 7.01 -5.87
CA GLY A 23 2.11 7.19 -6.89
C GLY A 23 2.38 8.34 -7.85
N SER A 24 1.36 8.68 -8.65
CA SER A 24 1.45 9.75 -9.63
C SER A 24 1.71 11.10 -8.97
N PRO A 25 2.66 11.92 -9.46
CA PRO A 25 2.90 13.26 -8.92
C PRO A 25 1.75 14.24 -9.19
N THR A 26 0.81 13.89 -10.07
CA THR A 26 -0.39 14.68 -10.38
C THR A 26 -1.59 14.30 -9.49
N ASP A 27 -1.44 13.33 -8.60
CA ASP A 27 -2.49 12.84 -7.71
C ASP A 27 -2.19 13.27 -6.27
N ASN A 28 -3.10 14.04 -5.67
CA ASN A 28 -2.96 14.48 -4.28
C ASN A 28 -2.87 13.30 -3.29
N ASN A 29 -3.52 12.18 -3.59
CA ASN A 29 -3.46 10.99 -2.73
C ASN A 29 -2.04 10.44 -2.62
N ALA A 30 -1.24 10.48 -3.70
CA ALA A 30 0.15 10.05 -3.65
C ALA A 30 0.98 10.89 -2.66
N THR A 31 0.70 12.19 -2.56
CA THR A 31 1.31 13.08 -1.57
C THR A 31 0.88 12.71 -0.15
N LEU A 32 -0.40 12.42 0.06
CA LEU A 32 -0.94 12.03 1.37
C LEU A 32 -0.42 10.65 1.82
N PHE A 33 -0.33 9.67 0.92
CA PHE A 33 0.27 8.37 1.22
C PHE A 33 1.73 8.52 1.63
N LYS A 34 2.47 9.39 0.93
CA LYS A 34 3.84 9.73 1.29
C LYS A 34 3.97 10.29 2.68
N ALA A 35 3.20 11.33 2.99
CA ALA A 35 3.16 11.88 4.34
C ALA A 35 2.82 10.79 5.39
N GLY A 36 1.89 9.89 5.05
CA GLY A 36 1.50 8.76 5.90
C GLY A 36 2.65 7.82 6.23
N TYR A 37 3.33 7.23 5.24
CA TYR A 37 4.45 6.34 5.56
C TYR A 37 5.70 7.09 6.07
N ASP A 38 5.90 8.36 5.69
CA ASP A 38 6.98 9.21 6.22
C ASP A 38 6.76 9.45 7.72
N SER A 39 5.53 9.68 8.18
CA SER A 39 5.24 9.88 9.61
C SER A 39 5.75 8.74 10.51
N VAL A 40 5.86 7.52 9.96
CA VAL A 40 6.36 6.33 10.65
C VAL A 40 7.85 6.10 10.40
N LEU A 41 8.32 6.26 9.16
CA LEU A 41 9.65 5.84 8.75
C LEU A 41 10.69 6.96 8.84
N ARG A 42 10.27 8.22 8.70
CA ARG A 42 11.14 9.41 8.77
C ARG A 42 11.92 9.51 10.08
N PRO A 43 11.32 9.26 11.28
CA PRO A 43 12.09 9.28 12.52
C PRO A 43 13.31 8.33 12.51
N HIS A 44 13.19 7.15 11.88
CA HIS A 44 14.28 6.19 11.75
C HIS A 44 15.32 6.60 10.70
N ILE A 45 14.88 7.27 9.63
CA ILE A 45 15.79 7.85 8.63
C ILE A 45 16.63 8.96 9.26
N ASP A 46 15.99 9.87 10.00
CA ASP A 46 16.63 11.02 10.62
C ASP A 46 17.58 10.61 11.77
N ALA A 47 17.25 9.52 12.48
CA ALA A 47 18.14 8.90 13.47
C ALA A 47 19.36 8.18 12.84
N GLY A 48 19.36 7.95 11.53
CA GLY A 48 20.42 7.22 10.82
C GLY A 48 20.32 5.69 10.94
N ASP A 49 19.23 5.18 11.53
CA ASP A 49 18.94 3.74 11.55
C ASP A 49 18.59 3.26 10.14
N TYR A 50 17.76 4.02 9.42
CA TYR A 50 17.38 3.72 8.05
C TYR A 50 18.07 4.66 7.05
N THR A 51 18.43 4.12 5.89
CA THR A 51 18.93 4.88 4.76
C THR A 51 17.89 4.90 3.65
N LEU A 52 17.32 6.08 3.37
CA LEU A 52 16.51 6.28 2.17
C LEU A 52 17.44 6.37 0.95
N VAL A 53 17.52 5.29 0.17
CA VAL A 53 18.42 5.18 -0.97
C VAL A 53 17.90 5.99 -2.16
N ASP A 54 16.59 5.98 -2.36
CA ASP A 54 15.93 6.74 -3.41
C ASP A 54 14.45 6.96 -3.11
N ASP A 55 13.89 7.99 -3.75
CA ASP A 55 12.52 8.44 -3.55
C ASP A 55 11.98 8.94 -4.89
N GLN A 56 11.11 8.15 -5.53
CA GLN A 56 10.68 8.39 -6.91
C GLN A 56 9.16 8.29 -7.02
N ALA A 57 8.58 9.21 -7.78
CA ALA A 57 7.17 9.16 -8.17
C ALA A 57 7.00 8.36 -9.47
N VAL A 58 5.89 7.65 -9.60
CA VAL A 58 5.56 6.87 -10.81
C VAL A 58 4.44 7.58 -11.57
N PRO A 59 4.72 8.22 -12.71
CA PRO A 59 3.72 8.93 -13.49
C PRO A 59 2.52 8.04 -13.84
N ASP A 60 1.32 8.59 -13.67
CA ASP A 60 0.05 7.97 -14.06
C ASP A 60 -0.26 6.64 -13.35
N TRP A 61 0.44 6.34 -12.24
CA TRP A 61 0.37 5.02 -11.59
C TRP A 61 0.72 3.86 -12.53
N ASP A 62 1.53 4.11 -13.56
CA ASP A 62 1.88 3.13 -14.58
C ASP A 62 2.84 2.07 -14.02
N ASN A 63 2.35 0.84 -13.92
CA ASN A 63 3.11 -0.29 -13.35
C ASN A 63 4.36 -0.63 -14.16
N ALA A 64 4.35 -0.47 -15.48
CA ALA A 64 5.52 -0.76 -16.31
C ALA A 64 6.61 0.28 -16.08
N LYS A 65 6.24 1.58 -16.03
CA LYS A 65 7.16 2.66 -15.62
C LYS A 65 7.65 2.44 -14.19
N GLY A 66 6.77 2.02 -13.28
CA GLY A 66 7.10 1.71 -11.89
C GLY A 66 8.17 0.62 -11.78
N GLY A 67 8.05 -0.45 -12.56
CA GLY A 67 9.07 -1.50 -12.65
C GLY A 67 10.43 -0.96 -13.14
N VAL A 68 10.44 -0.13 -14.19
CA VAL A 68 11.68 0.49 -14.72
C VAL A 68 12.31 1.43 -13.68
N ILE A 69 11.52 2.25 -13.02
CA ILE A 69 11.98 3.14 -11.95
C ILE A 69 12.59 2.31 -10.81
N PHE A 70 11.92 1.23 -10.40
CA PHE A 70 12.45 0.37 -9.35
C PHE A 70 13.74 -0.37 -9.77
N GLU A 71 13.89 -0.80 -11.03
CA GLU A 71 15.17 -1.35 -11.54
C GLU A 71 16.32 -0.33 -11.38
N GLN A 72 16.06 0.96 -11.61
CA GLN A 72 17.03 2.04 -11.41
C GLN A 72 17.33 2.26 -9.92
N GLN A 73 16.31 2.28 -9.07
CA GLN A 73 16.47 2.38 -7.61
C GLN A 73 17.29 1.22 -7.06
N LEU A 74 17.03 -0.01 -7.50
CA LEU A 74 17.78 -1.21 -7.11
C LEU A 74 19.24 -1.13 -7.57
N SER A 75 19.49 -0.61 -8.78
CA SER A 75 20.84 -0.38 -9.30
C SER A 75 21.59 0.67 -8.47
N LYS A 76 20.95 1.79 -8.13
CA LYS A 76 21.48 2.82 -7.22
C LYS A 76 21.77 2.25 -5.83
N ALA A 77 20.94 1.32 -5.38
CA ALA A 77 21.13 0.57 -4.14
C ALA A 77 22.24 -0.49 -4.23
N LYS A 78 22.83 -0.72 -5.40
CA LYS A 78 23.80 -1.79 -5.68
C LYS A 78 23.27 -3.18 -5.28
N GLY A 79 21.98 -3.42 -5.52
CA GLY A 79 21.29 -4.66 -5.13
C GLY A 79 21.08 -4.84 -3.63
N LYS A 80 21.37 -3.82 -2.81
CA LYS A 80 21.26 -3.87 -1.34
C LYS A 80 20.08 -3.03 -0.87
N LEU A 81 18.92 -3.65 -0.77
CA LEU A 81 17.70 -3.09 -0.18
C LEU A 81 17.14 -4.05 0.85
N ASP A 82 16.49 -3.49 1.86
CA ASP A 82 15.74 -4.22 2.89
C ASP A 82 14.23 -3.94 2.76
N ALA A 83 13.82 -2.80 2.18
CA ALA A 83 12.42 -2.53 1.91
C ALA A 83 12.16 -1.67 0.65
N VAL A 84 10.99 -1.88 0.06
CA VAL A 84 10.35 -1.05 -0.97
C VAL A 84 9.02 -0.56 -0.42
N VAL A 85 8.91 0.73 -0.19
CA VAL A 85 7.64 1.35 0.20
C VAL A 85 6.92 1.79 -1.06
N SER A 86 6.08 0.92 -1.59
CA SER A 86 5.22 1.17 -2.74
C SER A 86 3.89 1.78 -2.32
N ALA A 87 3.42 2.75 -3.10
CA ALA A 87 2.18 3.47 -2.82
C ALA A 87 0.90 2.68 -3.14
N ASN A 88 0.95 1.63 -3.96
CA ASN A 88 -0.16 0.70 -4.15
C ASN A 88 0.32 -0.70 -4.56
N GLU A 89 -0.64 -1.62 -4.73
CA GLU A 89 -0.35 -3.00 -5.11
C GLU A 89 0.24 -3.14 -6.51
N GLY A 90 -0.25 -2.40 -7.51
CA GLY A 90 0.31 -2.47 -8.86
C GLY A 90 1.81 -2.16 -8.89
N LEU A 91 2.23 -1.09 -8.21
CA LEU A 91 3.62 -0.70 -8.07
C LEU A 91 4.42 -1.69 -7.22
N GLY A 92 3.82 -2.20 -6.13
CA GLY A 92 4.43 -3.24 -5.29
C GLY A 92 4.73 -4.52 -6.07
N LEU A 93 3.75 -5.01 -6.84
CA LEU A 93 3.90 -6.20 -7.67
C LEU A 93 4.90 -6.01 -8.82
N ALA A 94 4.97 -4.81 -9.41
CA ALA A 94 6.02 -4.47 -10.37
C ALA A 94 7.42 -4.54 -9.73
N ALA A 95 7.58 -4.05 -8.50
CA ALA A 95 8.83 -4.18 -7.76
C ALA A 95 9.15 -5.65 -7.42
N VAL A 96 8.15 -6.45 -7.00
CA VAL A 96 8.28 -7.90 -6.77
C VAL A 96 8.80 -8.62 -8.02
N ALA A 97 8.29 -8.31 -9.21
CA ALA A 97 8.75 -8.93 -10.45
C ALA A 97 10.26 -8.69 -10.68
N VAL A 98 10.73 -7.47 -10.44
CA VAL A 98 12.16 -7.11 -10.51
C VAL A 98 12.96 -7.81 -9.42
N LEU A 99 12.45 -7.89 -8.19
CA LEU A 99 13.10 -8.60 -7.08
C LEU A 99 13.25 -10.10 -7.39
N LYS A 100 12.24 -10.74 -8.00
CA LYS A 100 12.28 -12.15 -8.44
C LYS A 100 13.38 -12.37 -9.47
N LYS A 101 13.45 -11.53 -10.51
CA LYS A 101 14.50 -11.56 -11.55
C LYS A 101 15.92 -11.44 -10.97
N ASN A 102 16.06 -10.78 -9.82
CA ASN A 102 17.35 -10.55 -9.15
C ASN A 102 17.61 -11.48 -7.95
N GLY A 103 16.74 -12.47 -7.68
CA GLY A 103 16.90 -13.41 -6.56
C GLY A 103 16.79 -12.77 -5.16
N LEU A 104 16.09 -11.63 -5.07
CA LEU A 104 15.88 -10.84 -3.87
C LEU A 104 14.46 -10.93 -3.30
N ASN A 105 13.52 -11.54 -4.04
CA ASN A 105 12.17 -11.74 -3.57
C ASN A 105 12.13 -12.55 -2.26
N GLY A 106 11.22 -12.18 -1.35
CA GLY A 106 11.14 -12.74 0.01
C GLY A 106 12.27 -12.31 0.96
N LYS A 107 13.25 -11.51 0.50
CA LYS A 107 14.31 -10.93 1.35
C LYS A 107 14.12 -9.42 1.57
N VAL A 108 13.28 -8.79 0.77
CA VAL A 108 13.00 -7.36 0.78
C VAL A 108 11.52 -7.19 1.14
N CYS A 109 11.22 -6.40 2.17
CA CYS A 109 9.84 -6.08 2.54
C CYS A 109 9.22 -5.19 1.46
N VAL A 110 8.04 -5.52 0.95
CA VAL A 110 7.35 -4.73 -0.07
C VAL A 110 5.92 -4.47 0.38
N SER A 111 5.51 -3.21 0.42
CA SER A 111 4.14 -2.85 0.79
C SER A 111 3.19 -2.91 -0.41
N GLY A 112 1.92 -2.64 -0.16
CA GLY A 112 0.89 -2.45 -1.16
C GLY A 112 -0.26 -1.64 -0.56
N GLN A 113 -1.27 -1.42 -1.39
CA GLN A 113 -2.55 -0.83 -1.03
C GLN A 113 -3.57 -1.28 -2.09
N ASP A 114 -4.83 -1.47 -1.69
CA ASP A 114 -6.05 -1.75 -2.48
C ASP A 114 -6.71 -3.13 -2.22
N ALA A 115 -6.01 -4.08 -1.61
CA ALA A 115 -6.43 -5.46 -1.37
C ALA A 115 -7.00 -6.18 -2.62
N THR A 116 -6.31 -6.04 -3.77
CA THR A 116 -6.61 -6.79 -5.00
C THR A 116 -6.37 -8.29 -4.80
N VAL A 117 -6.97 -9.11 -5.67
CA VAL A 117 -6.75 -10.57 -5.68
C VAL A 117 -5.25 -10.88 -5.72
N ASP A 118 -4.50 -10.27 -6.64
CA ASP A 118 -3.06 -10.54 -6.80
C ASP A 118 -2.24 -10.05 -5.61
N GLY A 119 -2.61 -8.93 -4.98
CA GLY A 119 -1.94 -8.48 -3.77
C GLY A 119 -2.18 -9.40 -2.59
N LEU A 120 -3.43 -9.85 -2.35
CA LEU A 120 -3.73 -10.80 -1.28
C LEU A 120 -3.00 -12.14 -1.49
N ARG A 121 -2.91 -12.60 -2.73
CA ARG A 121 -2.08 -13.76 -3.10
C ARG A 121 -0.62 -13.52 -2.78
N ALA A 122 -0.08 -12.36 -3.15
CA ALA A 122 1.29 -11.98 -2.88
C ALA A 122 1.59 -11.85 -1.36
N ILE A 123 0.61 -11.46 -0.55
CA ILE A 123 0.72 -11.49 0.92
C ILE A 123 0.80 -12.93 1.43
N LEU A 124 -0.06 -13.82 0.93
CA LEU A 124 -0.07 -15.22 1.34
C LEU A 124 1.23 -15.93 0.99
N THR A 125 1.76 -15.69 -0.21
CA THR A 125 3.02 -16.26 -0.70
C THR A 125 4.26 -15.60 -0.11
N GLY A 126 4.12 -14.48 0.59
CA GLY A 126 5.22 -13.71 1.20
C GLY A 126 5.99 -12.83 0.22
N ASP A 127 5.44 -12.58 -0.97
CA ASP A 127 5.96 -11.63 -1.95
C ASP A 127 5.74 -10.17 -1.52
N LEU A 128 4.60 -9.88 -0.88
CA LEU A 128 4.32 -8.62 -0.20
C LEU A 128 4.32 -8.83 1.32
N SER A 129 4.76 -7.82 2.07
CA SER A 129 4.73 -7.85 3.54
C SER A 129 3.40 -7.41 4.12
N ASN A 130 2.76 -6.42 3.49
CA ASN A 130 1.46 -5.91 3.90
C ASN A 130 0.77 -5.24 2.70
N THR A 131 -0.55 -5.15 2.75
CA THR A 131 -1.33 -4.21 1.96
C THR A 131 -2.27 -3.40 2.84
N VAL A 132 -3.09 -2.54 2.25
CA VAL A 132 -4.08 -1.71 2.92
C VAL A 132 -5.42 -1.90 2.22
N TYR A 133 -6.37 -2.48 2.93
CA TYR A 133 -7.75 -2.62 2.49
C TYR A 133 -8.50 -1.29 2.68
N LYS A 134 -9.17 -0.85 1.61
CA LYS A 134 -10.09 0.29 1.59
C LYS A 134 -11.46 -0.22 1.16
N ALA A 135 -12.47 -0.07 2.02
CA ALA A 135 -13.80 -0.57 1.75
C ALA A 135 -14.53 0.28 0.69
N ILE A 136 -14.38 -0.10 -0.59
CA ILE A 136 -14.97 0.61 -1.74
C ILE A 136 -16.49 0.72 -1.59
N LYS A 137 -17.17 -0.31 -1.05
CA LYS A 137 -18.61 -0.27 -0.80
C LYS A 137 -19.00 0.86 0.14
N ALA A 138 -18.33 0.98 1.29
CA ALA A 138 -18.59 2.04 2.25
C ALA A 138 -18.26 3.43 1.67
N GLU A 139 -17.22 3.53 0.85
CA GLU A 139 -16.87 4.78 0.15
C GLU A 139 -17.95 5.19 -0.85
N ALA A 140 -18.45 4.25 -1.65
CA ALA A 140 -19.55 4.50 -2.59
C ALA A 140 -20.87 4.86 -1.88
N GLU A 141 -21.19 4.20 -0.77
CA GLU A 141 -22.36 4.51 0.04
C GLU A 141 -22.27 5.92 0.65
N ALA A 142 -21.12 6.29 1.20
CA ALA A 142 -20.88 7.63 1.73
C ALA A 142 -20.98 8.70 0.63
N ALA A 143 -20.37 8.45 -0.54
CA ALA A 143 -20.44 9.35 -1.68
C ALA A 143 -21.88 9.55 -2.19
N ALA A 144 -22.64 8.45 -2.31
CA ALA A 144 -24.05 8.51 -2.72
C ALA A 144 -24.92 9.26 -1.70
N ALA A 145 -24.71 9.02 -0.40
CA ALA A 145 -25.43 9.74 0.66
C ALA A 145 -25.17 11.25 0.61
N LEU A 146 -23.91 11.66 0.44
CA LEU A 146 -23.54 13.07 0.28
C LEU A 146 -24.18 13.69 -0.98
N ALA A 147 -24.13 12.99 -2.12
CA ALA A 147 -24.72 13.48 -3.36
C ALA A 147 -26.23 13.69 -3.23
N VAL A 148 -26.94 12.76 -2.59
CA VAL A 148 -28.40 12.87 -2.35
C VAL A 148 -28.72 14.03 -1.40
N ALA A 149 -27.95 14.22 -0.33
CA ALA A 149 -28.13 15.36 0.59
C ALA A 149 -27.98 16.69 -0.16
N LEU A 150 -26.92 16.84 -0.95
CA LEU A 150 -26.67 18.04 -1.74
C LEU A 150 -27.79 18.31 -2.76
N LEU A 151 -28.32 17.27 -3.43
CA LEU A 151 -29.44 17.40 -4.36
C LEU A 151 -30.74 17.87 -3.70
N LYS A 152 -30.92 17.57 -2.40
CA LYS A 152 -32.07 18.01 -1.60
C LYS A 152 -31.86 19.41 -0.99
N GLY A 153 -30.69 20.02 -1.19
CA GLY A 153 -30.32 21.27 -0.52
C GLY A 153 -30.04 21.10 0.97
N GLU A 154 -29.75 19.88 1.42
CA GLU A 154 -29.36 19.57 2.79
C GLU A 154 -27.85 19.77 2.97
N GLU A 155 -27.43 20.12 4.19
CA GLU A 155 -26.00 20.18 4.51
C GLU A 155 -25.39 18.77 4.63
N ALA A 156 -24.14 18.64 4.19
CA ALA A 156 -23.35 17.41 4.26
C ALA A 156 -22.85 17.14 5.70
N THR A 157 -23.76 16.87 6.64
CA THR A 157 -23.44 16.72 8.08
C THR A 157 -22.68 15.44 8.42
N THR A 158 -22.44 14.56 7.45
CA THR A 158 -21.74 13.28 7.65
C THR A 158 -20.21 13.41 7.54
N ALA A 159 -19.69 14.59 7.21
CA ALA A 159 -18.26 14.84 7.16
C ALA A 159 -17.59 14.46 8.50
N THR A 160 -16.52 13.65 8.42
CA THR A 160 -15.74 13.20 9.57
C THR A 160 -14.39 13.91 9.67
N GLY A 161 -14.06 14.74 8.68
CA GLY A 161 -12.84 15.53 8.64
C GLY A 161 -12.87 16.54 7.49
N SER A 162 -11.68 16.97 7.08
CA SER A 162 -11.53 17.87 5.93
C SER A 162 -10.25 17.58 5.15
N VAL A 163 -10.25 17.94 3.86
CA VAL A 163 -9.09 17.87 2.98
C VAL A 163 -8.85 19.27 2.39
N ASN A 164 -7.66 19.81 2.62
CA ASN A 164 -7.28 21.09 2.04
C ASN A 164 -6.99 20.93 0.54
N ASN A 165 -7.66 21.72 -0.31
CA ASN A 165 -7.44 21.70 -1.76
C ASN A 165 -6.54 22.85 -2.27
N GLY A 166 -5.82 23.51 -1.37
CA GLY A 166 -5.01 24.71 -1.64
C GLY A 166 -5.79 26.03 -1.59
N THR A 167 -7.13 25.99 -1.48
CA THR A 167 -7.99 27.18 -1.37
C THR A 167 -8.84 27.15 -0.10
N ALA A 168 -9.39 26.00 0.25
CA ALA A 168 -10.23 25.82 1.43
C ALA A 168 -10.08 24.40 1.99
N ASP A 169 -10.44 24.24 3.25
CA ASP A 169 -10.63 22.93 3.87
C ASP A 169 -12.01 22.41 3.46
N VAL A 170 -12.02 21.38 2.61
CA VAL A 170 -13.25 20.79 2.07
C VAL A 170 -13.77 19.75 3.05
N PRO A 171 -14.99 19.91 3.63
CA PRO A 171 -15.60 18.89 4.47
C PRO A 171 -15.65 17.54 3.74
N SER A 172 -15.14 16.50 4.38
CA SER A 172 -14.91 15.20 3.76
C SER A 172 -15.31 14.06 4.70
N VAL A 173 -15.80 12.97 4.13
CA VAL A 173 -15.97 11.70 4.85
C VAL A 173 -14.68 10.90 4.67
N LEU A 174 -13.89 10.78 5.74
CA LEU A 174 -12.65 10.02 5.78
C LEU A 174 -12.91 8.67 6.45
N LEU A 175 -12.97 7.62 5.63
CA LEU A 175 -13.08 6.25 6.11
C LEU A 175 -11.73 5.75 6.61
N VAL A 176 -11.76 4.88 7.63
CA VAL A 176 -10.55 4.31 8.21
C VAL A 176 -10.10 3.12 7.35
N PRO A 177 -8.92 3.16 6.73
CA PRO A 177 -8.37 2.02 6.02
C PRO A 177 -7.87 0.95 7.01
N VAL A 178 -7.79 -0.31 6.55
CA VAL A 178 -7.37 -1.46 7.37
C VAL A 178 -6.07 -2.02 6.83
N SER A 179 -5.04 -2.16 7.67
CA SER A 179 -3.81 -2.85 7.28
C SER A 179 -4.06 -4.35 7.15
N ILE A 180 -3.65 -4.94 6.04
CA ILE A 180 -3.78 -6.37 5.77
C ILE A 180 -2.40 -7.03 5.71
N THR A 181 -2.24 -8.07 6.50
CA THR A 181 -1.10 -9.00 6.53
C THR A 181 -1.64 -10.41 6.32
N LYS A 182 -0.73 -11.39 6.31
CA LYS A 182 -1.10 -12.81 6.22
C LYS A 182 -2.06 -13.26 7.32
N GLU A 183 -2.03 -12.60 8.49
CA GLU A 183 -2.86 -12.95 9.65
C GLU A 183 -4.35 -12.62 9.47
N ASN A 184 -4.66 -11.66 8.61
CA ASN A 184 -6.02 -11.11 8.47
C ASN A 184 -6.50 -10.98 7.00
N VAL A 185 -5.87 -11.65 6.03
CA VAL A 185 -6.40 -11.76 4.64
C VAL A 185 -7.85 -12.25 4.63
N LYS A 186 -8.21 -13.17 5.52
CA LYS A 186 -9.57 -13.70 5.67
C LYS A 186 -10.62 -12.62 5.93
N ASP A 187 -10.25 -11.49 6.52
CA ASP A 187 -11.20 -10.42 6.85
C ASP A 187 -11.70 -9.73 5.57
N VAL A 188 -10.83 -9.58 4.56
CA VAL A 188 -11.19 -9.03 3.25
C VAL A 188 -12.18 -9.95 2.51
N ILE A 189 -12.03 -11.27 2.69
CA ILE A 189 -12.93 -12.28 2.10
C ILE A 189 -14.25 -12.35 2.89
N ALA A 190 -14.20 -12.27 4.21
CA ALA A 190 -15.37 -12.26 5.07
C ALA A 190 -16.26 -11.02 4.83
N ASP A 191 -15.65 -9.88 4.52
CA ASP A 191 -16.36 -8.66 4.10
C ASP A 191 -16.99 -8.78 2.69
N GLY A 192 -16.59 -9.78 1.91
CA GLY A 192 -17.06 -10.01 0.55
C GLY A 192 -16.41 -9.10 -0.49
N PHE A 193 -15.32 -8.41 -0.14
CA PHE A 193 -14.59 -7.54 -1.06
C PHE A 193 -13.85 -8.34 -2.15
N GLN A 194 -13.28 -9.49 -1.77
CA GLN A 194 -12.73 -10.47 -2.71
C GLN A 194 -13.34 -11.84 -2.44
N THR A 195 -13.41 -12.69 -3.47
CA THR A 195 -13.89 -14.06 -3.28
C THR A 195 -12.74 -14.98 -2.85
N ARG A 196 -13.06 -16.00 -2.04
CA ARG A 196 -12.12 -17.08 -1.74
C ARG A 196 -11.64 -17.77 -3.01
N GLU A 197 -12.54 -18.00 -3.97
CA GLU A 197 -12.22 -18.68 -5.22
C GLU A 197 -11.11 -17.95 -5.98
N ASP A 198 -11.24 -16.64 -6.18
CA ASP A 198 -10.25 -15.85 -6.91
C ASP A 198 -8.92 -15.77 -6.16
N VAL A 199 -8.97 -15.52 -4.85
CA VAL A 199 -7.75 -15.38 -4.03
C VAL A 199 -7.01 -16.71 -3.91
N CYS A 200 -7.73 -17.83 -3.73
CA CYS A 200 -7.11 -19.11 -3.40
C CYS A 200 -6.81 -20.02 -4.58
N LYS A 201 -7.22 -19.65 -5.79
CA LYS A 201 -6.97 -20.43 -7.01
C LYS A 201 -5.50 -20.83 -7.15
N ASP A 202 -5.21 -22.13 -7.26
CA ASP A 202 -3.86 -22.70 -7.37
C ASP A 202 -2.97 -22.56 -6.10
N ILE A 203 -3.52 -22.05 -4.99
CA ILE A 203 -2.84 -21.93 -3.68
C ILE A 203 -3.75 -22.38 -2.52
N GLU A 204 -4.65 -23.33 -2.76
CA GLU A 204 -5.71 -23.73 -1.82
C GLU A 204 -5.16 -24.24 -0.48
N ASP A 205 -4.06 -24.99 -0.51
CA ASP A 205 -3.39 -25.49 0.70
C ASP A 205 -2.86 -24.33 1.55
N LEU A 206 -2.29 -23.31 0.90
CA LEU A 206 -1.77 -22.12 1.57
C LEU A 206 -2.91 -21.29 2.18
N CYS A 207 -4.02 -21.13 1.46
CA CYS A 207 -5.20 -20.47 2.01
C CYS A 207 -5.75 -21.22 3.22
N THR A 208 -5.88 -22.56 3.13
CA THR A 208 -6.37 -23.41 4.23
C THR A 208 -5.46 -23.29 5.45
N ALA A 209 -4.14 -23.29 5.26
CA ALA A 209 -3.16 -23.10 6.34
C ALA A 209 -3.25 -21.72 7.02
N ASN A 210 -3.88 -20.73 6.38
CA ASN A 210 -4.07 -19.38 6.93
C ASN A 210 -5.54 -19.11 7.33
N GLY A 211 -6.37 -20.15 7.42
CA GLY A 211 -7.75 -20.05 7.91
C GLY A 211 -8.68 -19.24 6.99
N ILE A 212 -8.36 -19.22 5.70
CA ILE A 212 -9.24 -18.73 4.64
C ILE A 212 -10.07 -19.90 4.14
#